data_AF-A0AAN8JI08-F1
#
_entry.id   AF-A0AAN8JI08-F1
#
_cell.length_a   1.000
_cell.length_b   1.000
_cell.length_c   1.000
_cell.angle_alpha   90.00
_cell.angle_beta   90.00
_cell.angle_gamma   90.00
#
_symmetry.space_group_name_H-M   'P 1'
#
loop_
_entity.id
_entity.type
_entity.pdbx_description
1 polymer ?
#
loop_
_entity_poly.entity_id
_entity_poly.type
_entity_poly.pdbx_seq_one_letter_code
_entity_poly.pdbx_strand_id
1 'polypeptide(L)'
;MAIDQAHEQNNAVIKGDGGAMGLTEDPSALWRWMVAGPEVSRLLFGYEAMSGEKDVTHSSRHHEQTRSAQKSFFEKVKSLSAVMQEMGNPFQEESADLMVLDTKNIADPTLAEKVATHHQRGKEQFLSFIKVLEDEAESTFYNPIKKNPVSFFKQGQTGGISKEKVLKEDCQLFSRLFISCQNRILQARESS
;
A
#
# COMPACT_ATOMS: atom_id res chain seq x y z
N MET A 1 -1.57 -1.14 -23.77
CA MET A 1 -2.39 -1.24 -22.53
C MET A 1 -3.38 -2.40 -22.56
N ALA A 2 -4.31 -2.53 -23.52
CA ALA A 2 -5.20 -3.70 -23.57
C ALA A 2 -4.48 -5.01 -23.96
N ILE A 3 -3.42 -4.91 -24.78
CA ILE A 3 -2.63 -6.05 -25.26
C ILE A 3 -1.71 -6.59 -24.15
N ASP A 4 -1.07 -5.71 -23.36
CA ASP A 4 -0.18 -6.12 -22.26
C ASP A 4 -0.93 -6.90 -21.17
N GLN A 5 -2.14 -6.47 -20.83
CA GLN A 5 -2.97 -7.14 -19.83
C GLN A 5 -3.44 -8.52 -20.34
N ALA A 6 -3.74 -8.65 -21.64
CA ALA A 6 -4.06 -9.94 -22.25
C ALA A 6 -2.84 -10.88 -22.28
N HIS A 7 -1.64 -10.34 -22.54
CA HIS A 7 -0.39 -11.10 -22.49
C HIS A 7 -0.07 -11.59 -21.07
N GLU A 8 -0.28 -10.77 -20.06
CA GLU A 8 -0.02 -11.13 -18.66
C GLU A 8 -1.01 -12.19 -18.15
N GLN A 9 -2.31 -12.05 -18.47
CA GLN A 9 -3.33 -13.04 -18.09
C GLN A 9 -3.14 -14.39 -18.81
N ASN A 10 -2.83 -14.39 -20.12
CA ASN A 10 -2.57 -15.63 -20.86
C ASN A 10 -1.31 -16.33 -20.36
N ASN A 11 -0.26 -15.59 -20.03
CA ASN A 11 0.97 -16.18 -19.49
C ASN A 11 0.78 -16.74 -18.07
N ALA A 12 -0.06 -16.11 -17.24
CA ALA A 12 -0.36 -16.59 -15.89
C ALA A 12 -1.05 -17.97 -15.91
N VAL A 13 -2.00 -18.18 -16.84
CA VAL A 13 -2.71 -19.46 -17.00
C VAL A 13 -1.78 -20.61 -17.36
N ILE A 14 -0.70 -20.34 -18.11
CA ILE A 14 0.21 -21.38 -18.60
C ILE A 14 1.41 -21.59 -17.65
N LYS A 15 1.92 -20.53 -17.00
CA LYS A 15 3.12 -20.60 -16.13
C LYS A 15 2.83 -21.08 -14.70
N GLY A 16 1.57 -21.00 -14.23
CA GLY A 16 1.22 -21.33 -12.85
C GLY A 16 1.74 -20.33 -11.82
N ASP A 17 1.45 -20.57 -10.54
CA ASP A 17 1.63 -19.62 -9.40
C ASP A 17 3.11 -19.27 -9.04
N GLY A 18 4.08 -19.67 -9.86
CA GLY A 18 5.51 -19.44 -9.64
C GLY A 18 6.24 -18.76 -10.80
N GLY A 19 5.51 -18.28 -11.82
CA GLY A 19 6.13 -17.67 -13.00
C GLY A 19 7.07 -18.63 -13.72
N ALA A 20 8.26 -18.17 -14.12
CA ALA A 20 9.23 -19.00 -14.85
C ALA A 20 9.81 -20.16 -13.99
N MET A 21 9.92 -20.00 -12.67
CA MET A 21 10.40 -21.07 -11.78
C MET A 21 9.35 -22.16 -11.58
N GLY A 22 8.07 -21.79 -11.45
CA GLY A 22 6.95 -22.74 -11.35
C GLY A 22 6.78 -23.61 -12.61
N LEU A 23 7.15 -23.09 -13.79
CA LEU A 23 7.08 -23.82 -15.05
C LEU A 23 8.08 -24.97 -15.15
N THR A 24 9.27 -24.84 -14.57
CA THR A 24 10.32 -25.88 -14.63
C THR A 24 10.25 -26.90 -13.51
N GLU A 25 9.55 -26.58 -12.41
CA GLU A 25 9.42 -27.43 -11.22
C GLU A 25 8.14 -28.27 -11.22
N ASP A 26 7.09 -27.89 -11.98
CA ASP A 26 5.90 -28.72 -12.23
C ASP A 26 5.97 -29.39 -13.62
N PRO A 27 6.21 -30.72 -13.68
CA PRO A 27 6.20 -31.47 -14.93
C PRO A 27 4.90 -31.33 -15.73
N SER A 28 3.76 -31.10 -15.06
CA SER A 28 2.45 -30.96 -15.72
C SER A 28 2.27 -29.58 -16.35
N ALA A 29 2.82 -28.53 -15.74
CA ALA A 29 2.89 -27.18 -16.32
C ALA A 29 3.85 -27.15 -17.52
N LEU A 30 5.02 -27.78 -17.38
CA LEU A 30 5.98 -27.92 -18.49
C LEU A 30 5.37 -28.63 -19.69
N TRP A 31 4.65 -29.73 -19.46
CA TRP A 31 4.01 -30.48 -20.54
C TRP A 31 2.90 -29.67 -21.23
N ARG A 32 2.08 -28.94 -20.47
CA ARG A 32 1.08 -28.02 -21.04
C ARG A 32 1.73 -26.92 -21.89
N TRP A 33 2.86 -26.36 -21.45
CA TRP A 33 3.61 -25.38 -22.25
C TRP A 33 4.23 -25.99 -23.50
N MET A 34 4.80 -27.20 -23.43
CA MET A 34 5.37 -27.87 -24.60
C MET A 34 4.33 -28.17 -25.69
N VAL A 35 3.10 -28.51 -25.29
CA VAL A 35 2.02 -28.84 -26.23
C VAL A 35 1.30 -27.58 -26.74
N ALA A 36 0.97 -26.64 -25.86
CA ALA A 36 0.18 -25.45 -26.23
C ALA A 36 1.03 -24.24 -26.63
N GLY A 37 2.30 -24.18 -26.22
CA GLY A 37 3.21 -23.05 -26.45
C GLY A 37 3.37 -22.65 -27.92
N PRO A 38 3.55 -23.60 -28.86
CA PRO A 38 3.63 -23.27 -30.29
C PRO A 38 2.36 -22.59 -30.81
N GLU A 39 1.17 -23.04 -30.40
CA GLU A 39 -0.10 -22.51 -30.87
C GLU A 39 -0.42 -21.15 -30.23
N VAL A 40 -0.11 -20.98 -28.94
CA VAL A 40 -0.21 -19.68 -28.25
C VAL A 40 0.73 -18.66 -28.90
N SER A 41 1.95 -19.06 -29.23
CA SER A 41 2.92 -18.20 -29.93
C SER A 41 2.42 -17.81 -31.33
N ARG A 42 1.81 -18.75 -32.05
CA ARG A 42 1.21 -18.50 -33.37
C ARG A 42 0.04 -17.51 -33.30
N LEU A 43 -0.83 -17.65 -32.30
CA LEU A 43 -1.96 -16.75 -32.08
C LEU A 43 -1.46 -15.35 -31.69
N LEU A 44 -0.48 -15.25 -30.80
CA LEU A 44 0.15 -13.97 -30.43
C LEU A 44 0.71 -13.24 -31.64
N PHE A 45 1.48 -13.95 -32.48
CA PHE A 45 2.02 -13.39 -33.72
C PHE A 45 0.90 -12.93 -34.68
N GLY A 46 -0.20 -13.67 -34.76
CA GLY A 46 -1.37 -13.28 -35.53
C GLY A 46 -2.06 -12.03 -34.98
N TYR A 47 -2.18 -11.89 -33.66
CA TYR A 47 -2.72 -10.70 -33.01
C TYR A 47 -1.83 -9.48 -33.23
N GLU A 48 -0.51 -9.61 -33.13
CA GLU A 48 0.46 -8.54 -33.42
C GLU A 48 0.40 -8.11 -34.89
N ALA A 49 0.25 -9.04 -35.82
CA ALA A 49 0.10 -8.71 -37.24
C ALA A 49 -1.23 -8.01 -37.56
N MET A 50 -2.32 -8.40 -36.88
CA MET A 50 -3.65 -7.81 -37.08
C MET A 50 -3.85 -6.48 -36.32
N SER A 51 -3.13 -6.25 -35.22
CA SER A 51 -3.23 -5.02 -34.44
C SER A 51 -2.73 -3.78 -35.20
N GLY A 52 -2.08 -3.97 -36.36
CA GLY A 52 -1.68 -2.88 -37.23
C GLY A 52 -0.58 -2.01 -36.63
N GLU A 53 0.13 -2.50 -35.61
CA GLU A 53 1.36 -1.89 -35.10
C GLU A 53 2.51 -2.11 -36.10
N LYS A 54 2.37 -1.49 -37.28
CA LYS A 54 3.52 -1.06 -38.04
C LYS A 54 4.28 -0.09 -37.16
N ASP A 55 5.41 -0.55 -36.62
CA ASP A 55 6.55 0.28 -36.24
C ASP A 55 6.11 1.64 -35.67
N VAL A 56 5.29 1.58 -34.61
CA VAL A 56 5.09 2.76 -33.78
C VAL A 56 6.40 2.88 -33.06
N THR A 57 7.30 3.66 -33.68
CA THR A 57 8.49 4.26 -33.07
C THR A 57 8.44 4.00 -31.59
N HIS A 58 9.19 2.99 -31.12
CA HIS A 58 9.29 2.68 -29.70
C HIS A 58 9.60 4.02 -29.05
N SER A 59 8.58 4.66 -28.49
CA SER A 59 8.76 5.96 -27.90
C SER A 59 9.50 5.58 -26.64
N SER A 60 10.82 5.74 -26.65
CA SER A 60 11.68 5.51 -25.49
C SER A 60 11.31 6.44 -24.34
N ARG A 61 10.31 7.30 -24.54
CA ARG A 61 9.64 8.06 -23.51
C ARG A 61 9.04 7.10 -22.49
N HIS A 62 9.79 6.98 -21.41
CA HIS A 62 9.30 6.54 -20.12
C HIS A 62 7.93 7.19 -19.87
N HIS A 63 6.95 6.42 -19.41
CA HIS A 63 5.58 6.86 -19.13
C HIS A 63 5.49 8.15 -18.27
N GLU A 64 6.51 8.41 -17.45
CA GLU A 64 6.67 9.61 -16.63
C GLU A 64 7.13 10.87 -17.41
N GLN A 65 7.61 10.73 -18.64
CA GLN A 65 8.03 11.84 -19.52
C GLN A 65 6.88 12.40 -20.37
N THR A 66 5.64 11.97 -20.12
CA THR A 66 4.47 12.54 -20.77
C THR A 66 4.16 13.93 -20.20
N ARG A 67 3.63 14.85 -21.02
CA ARG A 67 3.20 16.19 -20.56
C ARG A 67 2.19 16.12 -19.42
N SER A 68 1.33 15.09 -19.42
CA SER A 68 0.34 14.86 -18.37
C SER A 68 1.02 14.53 -17.03
N ALA A 69 1.99 13.61 -17.04
CA ALA A 69 2.76 13.25 -15.85
C ALA A 69 3.52 14.46 -15.28
N GLN A 70 4.18 15.25 -16.14
CA GLN A 70 4.88 16.47 -15.74
C GLN A 70 3.93 17.52 -15.13
N LYS A 71 2.75 17.74 -15.75
CA LYS A 71 1.74 18.66 -15.22
C LYS A 71 1.23 18.19 -13.86
N SER A 72 0.89 16.91 -13.73
CA SER A 72 0.44 16.33 -12.45
C SER A 72 1.50 16.45 -11.37
N PHE A 73 2.76 16.17 -11.70
CA PHE A 73 3.89 16.35 -10.78
C PHE A 73 4.01 17.79 -10.31
N PHE A 74 3.96 18.75 -11.23
CA PHE A 74 4.07 20.17 -10.90
C PHE A 74 2.92 20.65 -10.00
N GLU A 75 1.68 20.26 -10.28
CA GLU A 75 0.53 20.57 -9.41
C GLU A 75 0.69 19.96 -8.01
N LYS A 76 1.20 18.72 -7.91
CA LYS A 76 1.48 18.08 -6.62
C LYS A 76 2.56 18.80 -5.84
N VAL A 77 3.65 19.21 -6.49
CA VAL A 77 4.73 19.98 -5.85
C VAL A 77 4.23 21.33 -5.35
N LYS A 78 3.42 22.03 -6.16
CA LYS A 78 2.78 23.29 -5.75
C LYS A 78 1.87 23.09 -4.54
N SER A 79 1.00 22.09 -4.59
CA SER A 79 0.09 21.77 -3.49
C SER A 79 0.84 21.43 -2.21
N LEU A 80 1.89 20.60 -2.29
CA LEU A 80 2.74 20.27 -1.15
C LEU A 80 3.43 21.50 -0.56
N SER A 81 3.99 22.36 -1.43
CA SER A 81 4.66 23.60 -1.01
C SER A 81 3.69 24.55 -0.30
N ALA A 82 2.47 24.73 -0.84
CA ALA A 82 1.44 25.55 -0.20
C ALA A 82 1.07 25.02 1.19
N VAL A 83 0.88 23.70 1.33
CA VAL A 83 0.58 23.06 2.62
C VAL A 83 1.74 23.22 3.61
N MET A 84 2.99 23.06 3.16
CA MET A 84 4.16 23.30 4.03
C MET A 84 4.31 24.76 4.46
N GLN A 85 3.91 25.72 3.62
CA GLN A 85 3.88 27.15 3.98
C GLN A 85 2.76 27.44 5.00
N GLU A 86 1.59 26.84 4.82
CA GLU A 86 0.45 26.99 5.73
C GLU A 86 0.71 26.33 7.10
N MET A 87 1.18 25.09 7.12
CA MET A 87 1.49 24.34 8.35
C MET A 87 2.81 24.75 9.01
N GLY A 88 3.55 25.68 8.40
CA GLY A 88 4.88 26.09 8.81
C GLY A 88 5.95 25.07 8.42
N ASN A 89 7.17 25.57 8.20
CA ASN A 89 8.31 24.75 7.85
C ASN A 89 8.75 23.90 9.07
N PRO A 90 8.63 22.57 9.01
CA PRO A 90 8.98 21.71 10.15
C PRO A 90 10.47 21.69 10.47
N PHE A 91 11.34 22.17 9.57
CA PHE A 91 12.79 22.28 9.82
C PHE A 91 13.19 23.56 10.57
N GLN A 92 12.25 24.49 10.77
CA GLN A 92 12.46 25.69 11.59
C GLN A 92 11.95 25.50 13.02
N GLU A 93 11.46 24.30 13.34
CA GLU A 93 10.95 23.96 14.66
C GLU A 93 12.13 23.74 15.62
N GLU A 94 12.22 24.55 16.66
CA GLU A 94 13.29 24.46 17.69
C GLU A 94 12.94 23.48 18.83
N SER A 95 11.76 22.85 18.77
CA SER A 95 11.36 21.88 19.79
C SER A 95 12.15 20.58 19.66
N ALA A 96 12.47 19.96 20.80
CA ALA A 96 12.98 18.60 20.87
C ALA A 96 11.87 17.54 20.71
N ASP A 97 10.63 17.97 20.52
CA ASP A 97 9.48 17.10 20.37
C ASP A 97 9.53 16.30 19.07
N LEU A 98 9.24 15.00 19.18
CA LEU A 98 9.04 14.15 18.03
C LEU A 98 7.58 14.23 17.60
N MET A 99 7.29 14.80 16.44
CA MET A 99 5.91 15.06 15.99
C MET A 99 5.61 14.53 14.59
N VAL A 100 4.33 14.24 14.33
CA VAL A 100 3.85 13.89 13.00
C VAL A 100 3.59 15.18 12.20
N LEU A 101 4.15 15.29 10.99
CA LEU A 101 4.16 16.54 10.23
C LEU A 101 2.77 17.05 9.80
N ASP A 102 1.82 16.15 9.52
CA ASP A 102 0.49 16.48 9.00
C ASP A 102 -0.52 16.83 10.10
N THR A 103 -0.46 16.13 11.24
CA THR A 103 -1.38 16.27 12.37
C THR A 103 -0.80 17.10 13.51
N LYS A 104 0.50 17.40 13.46
CA LYS A 104 1.28 18.04 14.53
C LYS A 104 1.16 17.30 15.88
N ASN A 105 0.81 16.01 15.85
CA ASN A 105 0.68 15.19 17.04
C ASN A 105 2.07 14.89 17.61
N ILE A 106 2.27 15.20 18.89
CA ILE A 106 3.53 15.02 19.60
C ILE A 106 3.57 13.62 20.23
N ALA A 107 4.68 12.92 20.03
CA ALA A 107 4.92 11.61 20.63
C ALA A 107 5.15 11.75 22.14
N ASP A 108 4.91 10.66 22.87
CA ASP A 108 5.29 10.60 24.28
C ASP A 108 6.81 10.87 24.43
N PRO A 109 7.23 11.73 25.39
CA PRO A 109 8.65 12.07 25.56
C PRO A 109 9.57 10.87 25.74
N THR A 110 9.08 9.78 26.37
CA THR A 110 9.87 8.54 26.54
C THR A 110 10.14 7.83 25.21
N LEU A 111 9.28 8.03 24.21
CA LEU A 111 9.44 7.49 22.86
C LEU A 111 10.35 8.38 22.02
N ALA A 112 10.25 9.70 22.18
CA ALA A 112 11.17 10.66 21.58
C ALA A 112 12.61 10.40 22.06
N GLU A 113 12.82 10.17 23.35
CA GLU A 113 14.13 9.81 23.92
C GLU A 113 14.67 8.49 23.34
N LYS A 114 13.80 7.49 23.12
CA LYS A 114 14.20 6.23 22.46
C LYS A 114 14.69 6.44 21.03
N VAL A 115 14.10 7.41 20.29
CA VAL A 115 14.61 7.81 18.97
C VAL A 115 15.92 8.55 19.12
N ALA A 116 16.00 9.55 20.00
CA ALA A 116 17.22 10.33 20.19
C ALA A 116 18.43 9.46 20.55
N THR A 117 18.22 8.42 21.38
CA THR A 117 19.28 7.53 21.88
C THR A 117 19.42 6.22 21.08
N HIS A 118 18.65 6.04 19.99
CA HIS A 118 18.58 4.75 19.28
C HIS A 118 19.96 4.24 18.83
N HIS A 119 20.82 5.14 18.36
CA HIS A 119 22.16 4.81 17.88
C HIS A 119 23.05 4.28 19.01
N GLN A 120 23.09 5.01 20.13
CA GLN A 120 23.90 4.63 21.30
C GLN A 120 23.43 3.29 21.87
N ARG A 121 22.12 3.12 22.05
CA ARG A 121 21.55 1.85 22.53
C ARG A 121 21.82 0.70 21.57
N GLY A 122 21.73 0.93 20.26
CA GLY A 122 22.06 -0.08 19.25
C GLY A 122 23.53 -0.50 19.31
N LYS A 123 24.44 0.46 19.52
CA LYS A 123 25.87 0.20 19.71
C LYS A 123 26.14 -0.62 20.98
N GLU A 124 25.51 -0.28 22.09
CA GLU A 124 25.63 -1.04 23.34
C GLU A 124 25.10 -2.47 23.21
N GLN A 125 23.94 -2.64 22.56
CA GLN A 125 23.37 -3.96 22.27
C GLN A 125 24.30 -4.79 21.38
N PHE A 126 24.90 -4.18 20.37
CA PHE A 126 25.87 -4.85 19.50
C PHE A 126 27.13 -5.27 20.26
N LEU A 127 27.71 -4.39 21.07
CA LEU A 127 28.90 -4.72 21.86
C LEU A 127 28.61 -5.84 22.88
N SER A 128 27.44 -5.79 23.51
CA SER A 128 27.00 -6.87 24.40
C SER A 128 26.84 -8.19 23.65
N PHE A 129 26.34 -8.17 22.41
CA PHE A 129 26.20 -9.36 21.60
C PHE A 129 27.56 -9.95 21.21
N ILE A 130 28.52 -9.12 20.78
CA ILE A 130 29.88 -9.59 20.44
C ILE A 130 30.57 -10.22 21.64
N LYS A 131 30.49 -9.59 22.82
CA LYS A 131 31.07 -10.14 24.04
C LYS A 131 30.48 -11.51 24.41
N VAL A 132 29.17 -11.67 24.25
CA VAL A 132 28.48 -12.95 24.49
C VAL A 132 28.88 -14.03 23.49
N LEU A 133 29.24 -13.66 22.26
CA LEU A 133 29.79 -14.60 21.26
C LEU A 133 31.25 -14.98 21.53
N GLU A 134 32.04 -14.09 22.14
CA GLU A 134 33.43 -14.36 22.52
C GLU A 134 33.52 -15.33 23.71
N ASP A 135 32.54 -15.30 24.61
CA ASP A 135 32.40 -16.25 25.72
C ASP A 135 31.72 -17.56 25.22
N GLU A 136 32.52 -18.51 24.70
CA GLU A 136 32.08 -19.79 24.08
C GLU A 136 31.16 -20.69 24.95
N ALA A 137 31.00 -20.39 26.24
CA ALA A 137 30.26 -21.21 27.20
C ALA A 137 28.74 -20.93 27.26
N GLU A 138 28.26 -19.77 26.80
CA GLU A 138 26.90 -19.27 27.10
C GLU A 138 26.03 -18.98 25.86
N SER A 139 26.55 -18.97 24.63
CA SER A 139 25.72 -18.62 23.47
C SER A 139 26.11 -19.27 22.14
N THR A 140 25.11 -19.49 21.28
CA THR A 140 25.31 -19.87 19.87
C THR A 140 24.93 -18.69 18.99
N PHE A 141 25.63 -18.52 17.86
CA PHE A 141 25.34 -17.48 16.86
C PHE A 141 23.87 -17.46 16.38
N TYR A 142 23.17 -18.60 16.49
CA TYR A 142 21.79 -18.77 16.05
C TYR A 142 20.74 -18.27 17.04
N ASN A 143 21.16 -17.76 18.19
CA ASN A 143 20.23 -17.22 19.18
C ASN A 143 19.46 -16.01 18.61
N PRO A 144 18.12 -15.97 18.75
CA PRO A 144 17.32 -14.86 18.26
C PRO A 144 17.69 -13.53 18.93
N ILE A 145 17.92 -12.50 18.12
CA ILE A 145 18.14 -11.13 18.61
C ILE A 145 16.78 -10.52 18.98
N LYS A 146 16.67 -10.02 20.20
CA LYS A 146 15.47 -9.34 20.67
C LYS A 146 15.23 -8.07 19.86
N LYS A 147 14.09 -7.99 19.19
CA LYS A 147 13.64 -6.75 18.53
C LYS A 147 13.36 -5.68 19.58
N ASN A 148 13.57 -4.42 19.23
CA ASN A 148 13.16 -3.26 20.01
C ASN A 148 11.85 -2.68 19.45
N PRO A 149 10.67 -3.26 19.75
CA PRO A 149 9.42 -2.70 19.28
C PRO A 149 9.19 -1.33 19.92
N VAL A 150 8.96 -0.31 19.10
CA VAL A 150 8.57 1.03 19.57
C VAL A 150 7.35 1.47 18.78
N SER A 151 6.26 1.73 19.49
CA SER A 151 5.04 2.30 18.91
C SER A 151 5.04 3.79 19.21
N PHE A 152 5.58 4.59 18.29
CA PHE A 152 5.84 6.03 18.48
C PHE A 152 4.57 6.86 18.60
N PHE A 153 3.66 6.65 17.66
CA PHE A 153 2.37 7.32 17.63
C PHE A 153 1.32 6.23 17.67
N LYS A 154 0.47 6.24 18.70
CA LYS A 154 -0.77 5.48 18.63
C LYS A 154 -1.54 6.11 17.47
N GLN A 155 -1.64 5.38 16.37
CA GLN A 155 -2.69 5.65 15.39
C GLN A 155 -3.96 5.47 16.21
N GLY A 156 -4.55 6.58 16.68
CA GLY A 156 -5.89 6.56 17.22
C GLY A 156 -6.67 5.76 16.20
N GLN A 157 -7.26 4.64 16.64
CA GLN A 157 -7.86 3.68 15.74
C GLN A 157 -8.67 4.49 14.74
N THR A 158 -8.18 4.62 13.50
CA THR A 158 -9.06 4.76 12.37
C THR A 158 -9.65 3.36 12.26
N GLY A 159 -10.49 3.00 13.24
CA GLY A 159 -11.63 2.16 12.96
C GLY A 159 -12.37 2.99 11.95
N GLY A 160 -11.98 2.85 10.67
CA GLY A 160 -12.77 3.34 9.57
C GLY A 160 -14.16 2.87 9.92
N ILE A 161 -15.07 3.82 10.10
CA ILE A 161 -16.44 3.52 10.49
C ILE A 161 -16.84 2.40 9.56
N SER A 162 -16.98 1.18 10.10
CA SER A 162 -17.22 0.01 9.28
C SER A 162 -18.39 0.39 8.39
N LYS A 163 -18.34 0.09 7.09
CA LYS A 163 -19.47 0.37 6.20
C LYS A 163 -20.79 -0.15 6.80
N GLU A 164 -20.70 -1.18 7.63
CA GLU A 164 -21.77 -1.71 8.47
C GLU A 164 -22.32 -0.73 9.52
N LYS A 165 -21.47 0.05 10.21
CA LYS A 165 -21.91 1.08 11.18
C LYS A 165 -22.65 2.22 10.49
N VAL A 166 -22.13 2.72 9.36
CA VAL A 166 -22.82 3.75 8.56
C VAL A 166 -24.16 3.23 8.06
N LEU A 167 -24.18 2.01 7.51
CA LEU A 167 -25.42 1.39 7.02
C LEU A 167 -26.46 1.18 8.13
N LYS A 168 -26.01 0.85 9.35
CA LYS A 168 -26.89 0.68 10.52
C LYS A 168 -27.51 2.00 10.96
N GLU A 169 -26.74 3.08 10.95
CA GLU A 169 -27.25 4.43 11.25
C GLU A 169 -28.26 4.90 10.19
N ASP A 170 -27.96 4.70 8.91
CA ASP A 170 -28.87 5.03 7.80
C ASP A 170 -30.18 4.23 7.86
N CYS A 171 -30.10 2.94 8.17
CA CYS A 171 -31.28 2.08 8.29
C CYS A 171 -32.17 2.49 9.47
N GLN A 172 -31.57 2.93 10.58
CA GLN A 172 -32.31 3.48 11.72
C GLN A 172 -32.99 4.81 11.36
N LEU A 173 -32.29 5.70 10.65
CA LEU A 173 -32.84 6.97 10.21
C LEU A 173 -34.02 6.77 9.25
N PHE A 174 -33.88 5.88 8.26
CA PHE A 174 -34.94 5.54 7.32
C PHE A 174 -36.17 4.96 8.04
N SER A 175 -35.94 4.05 9.00
CA SER A 175 -37.02 3.47 9.81
C SER A 175 -37.80 4.54 10.56
N ARG A 176 -37.11 5.52 11.17
CA ARG A 176 -37.75 6.65 11.88
C ARG A 176 -38.52 7.57 10.94
N LEU A 177 -37.98 7.88 9.77
CA LEU A 177 -38.68 8.66 8.75
C LEU A 177 -39.93 7.94 8.25
N PHE A 178 -39.85 6.64 7.98
CA PHE A 178 -40.99 5.84 7.52
C PHE A 178 -42.12 5.83 8.55
N ILE A 179 -41.82 5.59 9.83
CA ILE A 179 -42.81 5.63 10.92
C ILE A 179 -43.43 7.02 11.04
N SER A 180 -42.61 8.09 10.92
CA SER A 180 -43.11 9.47 10.99
C SER A 180 -44.05 9.80 9.84
N CYS A 181 -43.77 9.33 8.62
CA CYS A 181 -44.65 9.49 7.47
C CYS A 181 -45.96 8.71 7.64
N GLN A 182 -45.91 7.47 8.13
CA GLN A 182 -47.10 6.66 8.44
C GLN A 182 -48.00 7.37 9.47
N ASN A 183 -47.42 7.88 10.56
CA ASN A 183 -48.17 8.60 11.58
C ASN A 183 -48.84 9.87 11.05
N ARG A 184 -48.15 10.62 10.17
CA ARG A 184 -48.70 11.83 9.56
C ARG A 184 -49.85 11.52 8.59
N ILE A 185 -49.79 10.40 7.88
CA ILE A 185 -50.88 9.92 7.00
C ILE A 185 -52.09 9.45 7.81
N LEU A 186 -51.87 8.78 8.95
CA LEU A 186 -52.94 8.37 9.85
C LEU A 186 -53.65 9.57 10.48
N GLN A 187 -52.90 10.55 10.99
CA GLN A 187 -53.47 11.79 11.53
C GLN A 187 -54.29 12.57 10.49
N ALA A 188 -53.83 12.64 9.24
CA ALA A 188 -54.56 13.30 8.17
C ALA A 188 -55.88 12.58 7.80
N ARG A 189 -55.93 11.25 7.95
CA ARG A 189 -57.14 10.44 7.72
C ARG A 189 -58.14 10.51 8.88
N GLU A 190 -57.68 10.68 10.11
CA GLU A 190 -58.56 10.84 11.28
C GLU A 190 -59.16 12.26 11.40
N SER A 191 -58.59 13.24 10.67
CA SER A 191 -59.07 14.62 10.62
C SER A 191 -59.96 14.97 9.41
N SER A 192 -60.43 13.96 8.64
CA SER A 192 -61.43 14.08 7.56
C SER A 192 -62.68 13.29 7.93
#